data_AF-A0A3A6VFS1-F1
#
_entry.id   AF-A0A3A6VFS1-F1
#
_cell.length_a   1.000
_cell.length_b   1.000
_cell.length_c   1.000
_cell.angle_alpha   90.00
_cell.angle_beta   90.00
_cell.angle_gamma   90.00
#
_symmetry.space_group_name_H-M   'P 1'
#
loop_
_entity.id
_entity.type
_entity.pdbx_description
1 polymer ?
#
loop_
_entity_poly.entity_id
_entity_poly.type
_entity_poly.pdbx_seq_one_letter_code
_entity_poly.pdbx_strand_id
1 'polypeptide(L)'
;MNEMDILSLFYDEMIARGVTREQVFLSIEEDAAAMLTQKLSKPVSVEEAQKLTDICIANEWLERTTADPYYKYLSLTEAGLQILLSNLYK
;
A
#
# COMPACT_ATOMS: atom_id res chain seq x y z
N MET A 1 -5.89 -11.96 -0.85
CA MET A 1 -5.17 -10.69 -0.76
C MET A 1 -3.73 -10.96 -1.16
N ASN A 2 -3.09 -10.04 -1.87
CA ASN A 2 -1.68 -10.10 -2.27
C ASN A 2 -1.02 -8.72 -2.16
N GLU A 3 0.24 -8.62 -2.54
CA GLU A 3 1.04 -7.39 -2.53
C GLU A 3 0.42 -6.29 -3.39
N MET A 4 -0.20 -6.64 -4.53
CA MET A 4 -0.83 -5.67 -5.41
C MET A 4 -2.06 -5.02 -4.76
N ASP A 5 -2.79 -5.73 -3.90
CA ASP A 5 -3.88 -5.15 -3.13
C ASP A 5 -3.38 -4.04 -2.19
N ILE A 6 -2.20 -4.25 -1.58
CA ILE A 6 -1.53 -3.24 -0.75
C ILE A 6 -1.11 -2.04 -1.60
N LEU A 7 -0.38 -2.26 -2.69
CA LEU A 7 0.07 -1.17 -3.57
C LEU A 7 -1.13 -0.38 -4.14
N SER A 8 -2.24 -1.06 -4.40
CA SER A 8 -3.45 -0.42 -4.91
C SER A 8 -4.06 0.57 -3.92
N LEU A 9 -3.90 0.41 -2.60
CA LEU A 9 -4.36 1.42 -1.63
C LEU A 9 -3.69 2.77 -1.87
N PHE A 10 -2.36 2.77 -2.04
CA PHE A 10 -1.59 3.98 -2.30
C PHE A 10 -1.98 4.59 -3.64
N TYR A 11 -2.19 3.74 -4.65
CA TYR A 11 -2.63 4.21 -5.97
C TYR A 11 -4.04 4.80 -5.95
N ASP A 12 -4.99 4.17 -5.26
CA ASP A 12 -6.35 4.70 -5.14
C ASP A 12 -6.34 6.05 -4.41
N GLU A 13 -5.57 6.18 -3.33
CA GLU A 13 -5.41 7.45 -2.62
C GLU A 13 -4.76 8.52 -3.51
N MET A 14 -3.77 8.15 -4.31
CA MET A 14 -3.13 9.03 -5.29
C MET A 14 -4.16 9.57 -6.30
N ILE A 15 -5.01 8.69 -6.84
CA ILE A 15 -6.06 9.05 -7.79
C ILE A 15 -7.17 9.87 -7.13
N ALA A 16 -7.63 9.47 -5.93
CA ALA A 16 -8.68 10.14 -5.18
C ALA A 16 -8.29 11.59 -4.83
N ARG A 17 -7.02 11.82 -4.49
CA ARG A 17 -6.49 13.14 -4.13
C ARG A 17 -5.95 13.92 -5.33
N GLY A 18 -5.76 13.28 -6.48
CA GLY A 18 -5.19 13.90 -7.68
C GLY A 18 -3.73 14.35 -7.48
N VAL A 19 -2.97 13.64 -6.67
CA VAL A 19 -1.58 13.97 -6.32
C VAL A 19 -0.61 12.95 -6.89
N THR A 20 0.69 13.16 -6.68
CA THR A 20 1.75 12.21 -7.06
C THR A 20 2.09 11.27 -5.89
N ARG A 21 2.75 10.14 -6.18
CA ARG A 21 3.16 9.14 -5.17
C ARG A 21 3.89 9.73 -3.96
N GLU A 22 4.71 10.77 -4.20
CA GLU A 22 5.50 11.46 -3.17
C GLU A 22 4.66 12.23 -2.14
N GLN A 23 3.37 12.44 -2.43
CA GLN A 23 2.43 13.16 -1.56
C GLN A 23 1.44 12.21 -0.87
N VAL A 24 1.55 10.90 -1.12
CA VAL A 24 0.68 9.87 -0.55
C VAL A 24 1.46 9.14 0.54
N PHE A 25 0.99 9.32 1.78
CA PHE A 25 1.52 8.64 2.94
C PHE A 25 0.39 7.90 3.62
N LEU A 26 0.46 6.58 3.66
CA LEU A 26 -0.54 5.73 4.33
C LEU A 26 0.10 4.94 5.46
N SER A 27 -0.72 4.62 6.45
CA SER A 27 -0.35 3.75 7.57
C SER A 27 -1.09 2.42 7.44
N ILE A 28 -0.39 1.31 7.58
CA ILE A 28 -0.97 -0.04 7.54
C ILE A 28 -1.33 -0.47 8.96
N GLU A 29 -2.40 0.16 9.46
CA GLU A 29 -3.01 -0.08 10.77
C GLU A 29 -4.46 -0.56 10.57
N GLU A 30 -5.32 -0.42 11.57
CA GLU A 30 -6.71 -0.89 11.53
C GLU A 30 -7.52 -0.27 10.38
N ASP A 31 -7.29 1.01 10.08
CA ASP A 31 -8.01 1.72 9.03
C ASP A 31 -7.72 1.14 7.63
N ALA A 32 -6.43 0.90 7.32
CA ALA A 32 -6.05 0.25 6.07
C ALA A 32 -6.64 -1.16 5.93
N ALA A 33 -6.65 -1.94 7.00
CA ALA A 33 -7.27 -3.26 7.00
C ALA A 33 -8.79 -3.19 6.77
N ALA A 34 -9.46 -2.17 7.32
CA ALA A 34 -10.88 -1.92 7.07
C ALA A 34 -11.16 -1.47 5.62
N MET A 35 -10.31 -0.62 5.05
CA MET A 35 -10.39 -0.22 3.63
C MET A 35 -10.22 -1.43 2.71
N LEU A 36 -9.22 -2.27 2.98
CA LEU A 36 -8.98 -3.51 2.22
C LEU A 36 -10.13 -4.50 2.36
N THR A 37 -10.69 -4.61 3.56
CA THR A 37 -11.85 -5.47 3.82
C THR A 37 -13.04 -5.07 2.97
N GLN A 38 -13.33 -3.77 2.91
CA GLN A 38 -14.39 -3.22 2.07
C GLN A 38 -14.10 -3.43 0.59
N LYS A 39 -12.88 -3.13 0.14
CA LYS A 39 -12.47 -3.24 -1.26
C LYS A 39 -12.50 -4.68 -1.78
N LEU A 40 -12.02 -5.63 -0.98
CA LEU A 40 -11.92 -7.04 -1.35
C LEU A 40 -13.19 -7.84 -1.02
N SER A 41 -14.16 -7.22 -0.34
CA SER A 41 -15.36 -7.87 0.20
C SER A 41 -15.02 -9.15 0.99
N LYS A 42 -13.90 -9.13 1.71
CA LYS A 42 -13.36 -10.24 2.50
C LYS A 42 -12.72 -9.69 3.77
N PRO A 43 -12.84 -10.35 4.92
CA PRO A 43 -12.20 -9.89 6.15
C PRO A 43 -10.68 -9.92 5.98
N VAL A 44 -10.04 -8.77 6.18
CA VAL A 44 -8.59 -8.61 6.18
C VAL A 44 -8.15 -8.22 7.58
N SER A 45 -7.25 -9.03 8.16
CA SER A 45 -6.62 -8.71 9.44
C SER A 45 -5.46 -7.74 9.25
N VAL A 46 -5.23 -6.88 10.25
CA VAL A 46 -4.08 -5.97 10.26
C VAL A 46 -2.76 -6.73 10.11
N GLU A 47 -2.62 -7.88 10.76
CA GLU A 47 -1.43 -8.74 10.67
C GLU A 47 -1.17 -9.24 9.23
N GLU A 48 -2.22 -9.58 8.49
CA GLU A 48 -2.10 -10.03 7.10
C GLU A 48 -1.68 -8.87 6.19
N ALA A 49 -2.28 -7.69 6.38
CA ALA A 49 -1.91 -6.48 5.65
C ALA A 49 -0.47 -6.06 5.94
N GLN A 50 -0.03 -6.12 7.20
CA GLN A 50 1.34 -5.81 7.63
C GLN A 50 2.35 -6.79 7.03
N LYS A 51 2.04 -8.09 7.04
CA LYS A 51 2.90 -9.11 6.42
C LYS A 51 3.09 -8.87 4.92
N LEU A 52 2.03 -8.54 4.19
CA LEU A 52 2.13 -8.21 2.77
C LEU A 52 2.87 -6.89 2.54
N THR A 53 2.74 -5.96 3.47
CA THR A 53 3.49 -4.69 3.47
C THR A 53 4.98 -4.93 3.65
N ASP A 54 5.39 -5.82 4.56
CA ASP A 54 6.81 -6.21 4.69
C ASP A 54 7.36 -6.78 3.38
N ILE A 55 6.58 -7.59 2.67
CA ILE A 55 6.99 -8.12 1.35
C ILE A 55 7.14 -6.96 0.35
N CYS A 56 6.22 -6.00 0.33
CA CYS A 56 6.32 -4.83 -0.54
C CYS A 56 7.56 -3.99 -0.21
N ILE A 57 7.91 -3.83 1.06
CA ILE A 57 9.12 -3.13 1.50
C ILE A 57 10.38 -3.92 1.10
N ALA A 58 10.39 -5.24 1.30
CA ALA A 58 11.50 -6.10 0.93
C ALA A 58 11.76 -6.14 -0.59
N ASN A 59 10.73 -5.92 -1.41
CA ASN A 59 10.84 -5.77 -2.86
C ASN A 59 11.09 -4.32 -3.32
N GLU A 60 11.30 -3.39 -2.38
CA GLU A 60 11.51 -1.96 -2.68
C GLU A 60 10.32 -1.31 -3.41
N TRP A 61 9.12 -1.85 -3.26
CA TRP A 61 7.87 -1.29 -3.80
C TRP A 61 7.23 -0.27 -2.87
N LEU A 62 7.48 -0.42 -1.57
CA LEU A 62 7.13 0.57 -0.54
C LEU A 62 8.37 0.98 0.23
N GLU A 63 8.39 2.23 0.69
CA GLU A 63 9.45 2.76 1.54
C GLU A 63 8.87 3.37 2.82
N ARG A 64 9.63 3.27 3.91
CA ARG A 64 9.33 3.93 5.19
C ARG A 64 9.87 5.35 5.12
N THR A 65 9.02 6.37 5.16
CA THR A 65 9.48 7.76 5.01
C THR A 65 9.91 8.38 6.33
N THR A 66 9.66 7.68 7.44
CA THR A 66 10.13 8.04 8.77
C THR A 66 10.98 6.91 9.33
N ALA A 67 11.93 7.25 10.22
CA ALA A 67 12.68 6.28 11.03
C ALA A 67 11.80 5.54 12.06
N ASP A 68 10.49 5.71 11.98
CA ASP A 68 9.51 5.08 12.86
C ASP A 68 9.46 3.57 12.52
N PRO A 69 9.60 2.69 13.52
CA PRO A 69 9.59 1.25 13.29
C PRO A 69 8.18 0.71 13.01
N TYR A 70 7.14 1.53 13.20
CA TYR A 70 5.76 1.15 12.96
C TYR A 70 5.40 1.32 11.48
N TYR A 71 4.35 0.64 11.02
CA TYR A 71 3.83 0.73 9.64
C TYR A 71 3.12 2.06 9.37
N LYS A 72 3.77 3.16 9.72
CA LYS A 72 3.28 4.53 9.63
C LYS A 72 4.05 5.28 8.57
N TYR A 73 3.34 6.12 7.82
CA TYR A 73 3.94 6.96 6.77
C TYR A 73 4.76 6.12 5.77
N LEU A 74 4.11 5.11 5.19
CA LEU A 74 4.67 4.41 4.05
C LEU A 74 4.40 5.22 2.79
N SER A 75 5.31 5.16 1.84
CA SER A 75 5.18 5.77 0.53
C SER A 75 5.38 4.74 -0.56
N LEU A 76 4.70 4.96 -1.69
CA LEU A 76 4.85 4.16 -2.89
C LEU A 76 6.12 4.60 -3.66
N THR A 77 7.01 3.64 -3.91
CA THR A 77 8.21 3.89 -4.72
C THR A 77 7.86 3.93 -6.20
N GLU A 78 8.79 4.41 -7.03
CA GLU A 78 8.63 4.35 -8.49
C GLU A 78 8.51 2.91 -8.99
N ALA A 79 9.32 2.00 -8.45
CA ALA A 79 9.28 0.58 -8.78
C ALA A 79 7.94 -0.06 -8.39
N GLY A 80 7.41 0.27 -7.21
CA GLY A 80 6.10 -0.20 -6.73
C GLY A 80 4.95 0.29 -7.61
N LEU A 81 5.00 1.56 -8.03
CA LEU A 81 4.03 2.10 -8.96
C LEU A 81 4.10 1.39 -10.33
N GLN A 82 5.30 1.18 -10.85
CA GLN A 82 5.50 0.55 -12.15
C GLN A 82 4.99 -0.90 -12.18
N ILE A 83 5.28 -1.69 -11.15
CA ILE A 83 4.81 -3.09 -11.09
C ILE A 83 3.28 -3.15 -10.96
N LEU A 84 2.68 -2.26 -10.16
CA LEU A 84 1.23 -2.19 -10.02
C LEU A 84 0.56 -1.82 -11.35
N LEU A 85 1.05 -0.78 -12.03
CA LEU A 85 0.51 -0.37 -13.34
C LEU A 85 0.67 -1.49 -14.38
N SER A 86 1.80 -2.19 -14.38
CA SER A 86 2.03 -3.34 -15.26
C SER A 86 1.09 -4.51 -14.96
N ASN A 87 0.61 -4.64 -13.71
CA ASN A 87 -0.37 -5.64 -13.32
C ASN A 87 -1.81 -5.22 -13.67
N LEU A 88 -2.14 -3.92 -13.57
CA LEU A 88 -3.47 -3.39 -13.85
C LEU A 88 -3.79 -3.31 -15.35
N TYR A 89 -2.81 -2.97 -16.19
CA TYR A 89 -2.99 -2.75 -17.63
C TYR A 89 -2.40 -3.89 -18.49
N LYS A 90 -2.36 -5.10 -17.93
CA LYS A 90 -1.81 -6.28 -18.59
C LYS A 90 -2.77 -6.91 -19.59
#